data_AF-V9D687-F1
#
_entry.id   AF-V9D687-F1
#
_cell.length_a   1.000
_cell.length_b   1.000
_cell.length_c   1.000
_cell.angle_alpha   90.00
_cell.angle_beta   90.00
_cell.angle_gamma   90.00
#
_symmetry.space_group_name_H-M   'P 1'
#
loop_
_entity.id
_entity.type
_entity.pdbx_description
1 polymer ?
#
loop_
_entity_poly.entity_id
_entity_poly.type
_entity_poly.pdbx_seq_one_letter_code
_entity_poly.pdbx_strand_id
1 'polypeptide(L)'
;MDVSPSTWRLLGLGVSASYIGLGAFAISTPSLCAQAFGLYPTSPAPGSNANPTRSTTKPAAHANTDIANHSQAVETSMVLLGARDLTIGLAVGKLAYDFKLRETGTLLLSGMVLCAVDVYEVFRLRGPKWASVFAVAAGVWLGIGAGLVQS
;
A
#
# COMPACT_ATOMS: atom_id res chain seq x y z
N MET A 1 16.18 13.89 23.71
CA MET A 1 15.52 15.15 23.33
C MET A 1 14.04 14.91 23.55
N ASP A 2 13.45 15.53 24.57
CA ASP A 2 12.03 15.34 24.86
C ASP A 2 11.20 16.11 23.84
N VAL A 3 10.64 15.38 22.89
CA VAL A 3 9.71 15.92 21.89
C VAL A 3 8.37 16.17 22.56
N SER A 4 7.80 17.36 22.37
CA SER A 4 6.56 17.74 23.05
C SER A 4 5.36 16.84 22.64
N PRO A 5 4.40 16.56 23.53
CA PRO A 5 3.21 15.76 23.21
C PRO A 5 2.40 16.27 22.01
N SER A 6 2.39 17.59 21.78
CA SER A 6 1.72 18.20 20.62
C SER A 6 2.44 17.90 19.30
N THR A 7 3.78 17.81 19.31
CA THR A 7 4.55 17.36 18.14
C THR A 7 4.22 15.91 17.79
N TRP A 8 4.17 15.02 18.79
CA TRP A 8 3.78 13.62 18.59
C TRP A 8 2.36 13.49 18.04
N ARG A 9 1.43 14.29 18.53
CA ARG A 9 0.07 14.37 18.00
C ARG A 9 0.05 14.75 16.52
N LEU A 10 0.80 15.79 16.13
CA LEU A 10 0.89 16.21 14.73
C LEU A 10 1.48 15.13 13.84
N LEU A 11 2.49 14.40 14.31
CA LEU A 11 3.05 13.26 13.59
C LEU A 11 2.02 12.13 13.42
N GLY A 12 1.27 11.78 14.47
CA GLY A 12 0.18 10.79 14.40
C GLY A 12 -0.94 11.21 13.43
N LEU A 13 -1.34 12.48 13.45
CA LEU A 13 -2.32 13.03 12.50
C LEU A 13 -1.79 13.04 11.06
N GLY A 14 -0.50 13.32 10.87
CA GLY A 14 0.14 13.21 9.56
C GLY A 14 0.10 11.78 9.01
N VAL A 15 0.41 10.80 9.85
CA VAL A 15 0.30 9.39 9.46
C VAL A 15 -1.15 9.00 9.14
N SER A 16 -2.11 9.43 9.96
CA SER A 16 -3.55 9.26 9.68
C SER A 16 -3.96 9.83 8.32
N ALA A 17 -3.55 11.08 8.01
CA ALA A 17 -3.84 11.72 6.74
C ALA A 17 -3.25 10.93 5.56
N SER A 18 -2.02 10.40 5.69
CA SER A 18 -1.43 9.57 4.64
C SER A 18 -2.19 8.26 4.42
N TYR A 19 -2.63 7.57 5.48
CA TYR A 19 -3.45 6.35 5.37
C TYR A 19 -4.79 6.63 4.71
N ILE A 20 -5.46 7.72 5.09
CA ILE A 20 -6.74 8.13 4.48
C ILE A 20 -6.55 8.46 3.00
N GLY A 21 -5.49 9.21 2.65
CA GLY A 21 -5.19 9.57 1.27
C GLY A 21 -4.89 8.35 0.40
N LEU A 22 -4.04 7.43 0.87
CA LEU A 22 -3.73 6.18 0.17
C LEU A 22 -4.96 5.29 0.03
N GLY A 23 -5.75 5.16 1.11
CA GLY A 23 -6.99 4.40 1.11
C GLY A 23 -8.02 4.93 0.12
N ALA A 24 -8.25 6.25 0.14
CA ALA A 24 -9.16 6.91 -0.79
C ALA A 24 -8.68 6.80 -2.24
N PHE A 25 -7.38 6.91 -2.49
CA PHE A 25 -6.79 6.73 -3.81
C PHE A 25 -6.98 5.31 -4.36
N ALA A 26 -6.74 4.30 -3.52
CA ALA A 26 -6.93 2.90 -3.89
C ALA A 26 -8.40 2.54 -4.15
N ILE A 27 -9.35 3.15 -3.42
CA ILE A 27 -10.79 2.96 -3.64
C ILE A 27 -11.28 3.68 -4.90
N SER A 28 -10.86 4.93 -5.11
CA SER A 28 -11.35 5.76 -6.22
C SER A 28 -10.72 5.40 -7.57
N THR A 29 -9.47 4.95 -7.57
CA THR A 29 -8.71 4.63 -8.78
C THR A 29 -7.92 3.33 -8.63
N PRO A 30 -8.59 2.18 -8.46
CA PRO A 30 -7.94 0.89 -8.18
C PRO A 30 -7.00 0.45 -9.30
N SER A 31 -7.32 0.75 -10.56
CA SER A 31 -6.49 0.41 -11.72
C SER A 31 -5.18 1.21 -11.75
N LEU A 32 -5.23 2.51 -11.47
CA LEU A 32 -4.02 3.35 -11.36
C LEU A 32 -3.18 2.96 -10.15
N CYS A 33 -3.82 2.62 -9.04
CA CYS A 33 -3.16 2.13 -7.84
C CYS A 33 -2.40 0.82 -8.12
N ALA A 34 -3.08 -0.15 -8.74
CA ALA A 34 -2.48 -1.41 -9.16
C ALA A 34 -1.33 -1.23 -10.16
N GLN A 35 -1.44 -0.27 -11.09
CA GLN A 35 -0.35 0.09 -11.98
C GLN A 35 0.83 0.71 -11.22
N ALA A 36 0.58 1.57 -10.23
CA ALA A 36 1.61 2.15 -9.38
C ALA A 36 2.38 1.09 -8.58
N PHE A 37 1.68 0.05 -8.10
CA PHE A 37 2.29 -1.12 -7.45
C PHE A 37 2.92 -2.12 -8.43
N GLY A 38 2.62 -2.02 -9.73
CA GLY A 38 3.11 -2.95 -10.76
C GLY A 38 2.42 -4.31 -10.77
N LEU A 39 1.24 -4.39 -10.15
CA LEU A 39 0.39 -5.58 -10.11
C LEU A 39 -0.51 -5.69 -11.34
N TYR A 40 -0.60 -4.62 -12.13
CA TYR A 40 -1.46 -4.59 -13.31
C TYR A 40 -0.83 -5.40 -14.46
N PRO A 41 -1.57 -6.32 -15.11
CA PRO A 41 -1.05 -7.08 -16.22
C PRO A 41 -0.81 -6.16 -17.43
N THR A 42 0.46 -5.83 -17.70
CA THR A 42 0.88 -5.02 -18.87
C THR A 42 1.51 -5.86 -19.98
N SER A 43 1.65 -7.18 -19.80
CA SER A 43 2.11 -8.09 -20.85
C SER A 43 1.39 -9.44 -20.79
N PRO A 44 1.22 -10.13 -21.93
CA PRO A 44 0.65 -11.48 -21.97
C PRO A 44 1.46 -12.43 -21.08
N ALA A 45 0.77 -13.33 -20.40
CA ALA A 45 1.36 -14.26 -19.43
C ALA A 45 2.61 -14.99 -19.98
N PRO A 46 3.65 -15.25 -19.15
CA PRO A 46 4.77 -16.11 -19.53
C PRO A 46 4.24 -17.54 -19.78
N GLY A 47 4.19 -17.94 -21.05
CA GLY A 47 3.54 -19.17 -21.52
C GLY A 47 2.48 -18.94 -22.60
N SER A 48 2.03 -17.69 -22.79
CA SER A 48 1.38 -17.26 -24.03
C SER A 48 2.48 -16.94 -25.03
N ASN A 49 2.47 -17.59 -26.19
CA ASN A 49 3.46 -17.44 -27.27
C ASN A 49 3.42 -16.04 -27.95
N ALA A 50 3.07 -14.98 -27.23
CA ALA A 50 3.13 -13.61 -27.69
C ALA A 50 4.55 -13.05 -27.51
N ASN A 51 5.52 -13.68 -28.17
CA ASN A 51 6.77 -13.00 -28.46
C ASN A 51 6.44 -11.82 -29.41
N PRO A 52 6.75 -10.55 -29.07
CA PRO A 52 6.35 -9.39 -29.87
C PRO A 52 7.03 -9.32 -31.24
N THR A 53 7.95 -10.23 -31.56
CA THR A 53 8.73 -10.16 -32.80
C THR A 53 8.19 -10.99 -33.96
N ARG A 54 7.18 -11.86 -33.82
CA ARG A 54 6.69 -12.63 -34.99
C ARG A 54 5.37 -13.38 -34.78
N SER A 55 4.24 -12.69 -34.66
CA SER A 55 2.94 -13.37 -34.75
C SER A 55 1.84 -12.40 -35.18
N THR A 56 1.44 -12.50 -36.44
CA THR A 56 0.24 -11.89 -37.04
C THR A 56 -1.04 -12.67 -36.71
N THR A 57 -0.97 -13.64 -35.78
CA THR A 57 -2.13 -14.42 -35.33
C THR A 57 -2.80 -13.80 -34.11
N LYS A 58 -4.10 -13.54 -34.24
CA LYS A 58 -5.00 -13.09 -33.17
C LYS A 58 -4.76 -13.94 -31.90
N PRO A 59 -4.47 -13.35 -30.73
CA PRO A 59 -4.23 -14.11 -29.51
C PRO A 59 -5.45 -15.00 -29.19
N ALA A 60 -5.19 -16.21 -28.69
CA ALA A 60 -6.24 -17.17 -28.34
C ALA A 60 -7.26 -16.55 -27.37
N ALA A 61 -8.55 -16.79 -27.57
CA ALA A 61 -9.63 -16.18 -26.79
C ALA A 61 -9.45 -16.35 -25.27
N HIS A 62 -8.83 -17.45 -24.84
CA HIS A 62 -8.51 -17.76 -23.44
C HIS A 62 -7.46 -16.82 -22.82
N ALA A 63 -6.47 -16.35 -23.59
CA ALA A 63 -5.46 -15.42 -23.08
C ALA A 63 -6.06 -14.05 -22.76
N ASN A 64 -7.10 -13.62 -23.49
CA ASN A 64 -7.80 -12.37 -23.22
C ASN A 64 -8.71 -12.47 -22.00
N THR A 65 -9.33 -13.64 -21.77
CA THR A 65 -10.15 -13.87 -20.57
C THR A 65 -9.30 -13.96 -19.30
N ASP A 66 -8.10 -14.54 -19.38
CA ASP A 66 -7.20 -14.65 -18.22
C ASP A 66 -6.67 -13.28 -17.78
N ILE A 67 -6.34 -12.40 -18.72
CA ILE A 67 -5.93 -11.02 -18.44
C ILE A 67 -7.08 -10.23 -17.79
N ALA A 68 -8.31 -10.38 -18.29
CA ALA A 68 -9.49 -9.72 -17.74
C ALA A 68 -9.83 -10.21 -16.32
N ASN A 69 -9.73 -11.52 -16.07
CA ASN A 69 -9.94 -12.09 -14.74
C ASN A 69 -8.85 -11.63 -13.76
N HIS A 70 -7.60 -11.53 -14.21
CA HIS A 70 -6.50 -11.04 -13.38
C HIS A 70 -6.65 -9.56 -13.05
N SER A 71 -7.03 -8.71 -14.01
CA SER A 71 -7.27 -7.29 -13.74
C SER A 71 -8.42 -7.09 -12.73
N GLN A 72 -9.50 -7.87 -12.84
CA GLN A 72 -10.60 -7.80 -11.86
C GLN A 72 -10.20 -8.24 -10.46
N ALA A 73 -9.41 -9.32 -10.34
CA ALA A 73 -8.89 -9.77 -9.05
C ALA A 73 -7.96 -8.73 -8.41
N VAL A 74 -7.10 -8.10 -9.21
CA VAL A 74 -6.19 -7.04 -8.76
C VAL A 74 -6.96 -5.80 -8.33
N GLU A 75 -7.94 -5.34 -9.10
CA GLU A 75 -8.77 -4.18 -8.74
C GLU A 75 -9.55 -4.43 -7.45
N THR A 76 -10.14 -5.61 -7.29
CA THR A 76 -10.85 -5.99 -6.06
C THR A 76 -9.90 -5.99 -4.86
N SER A 77 -8.68 -6.48 -5.04
CA SER A 77 -7.64 -6.47 -4.01
C SER A 77 -7.23 -5.05 -3.64
N MET A 78 -7.13 -4.13 -4.60
CA MET A 78 -6.83 -2.72 -4.35
C MET A 78 -7.94 -2.02 -3.56
N VAL A 79 -9.21 -2.31 -3.84
CA VAL A 79 -10.34 -1.75 -3.08
C VAL A 79 -10.31 -2.25 -1.63
N LEU A 80 -10.04 -3.54 -1.41
CA LEU A 80 -9.91 -4.12 -0.07
C LEU A 80 -8.72 -3.50 0.68
N LEU A 81 -7.58 -3.34 0.01
CA LEU A 81 -6.41 -2.65 0.54
C LEU A 81 -6.74 -1.20 0.94
N GLY A 82 -7.50 -0.50 0.10
CA GLY A 82 -7.90 0.87 0.37
C GLY A 82 -8.86 0.99 1.56
N ALA A 83 -9.80 0.06 1.71
CA ALA A 83 -10.71 0.02 2.86
C ALA A 83 -9.96 -0.24 4.17
N ARG A 84 -8.95 -1.13 4.15
CA ARG A 84 -8.03 -1.38 5.27
C ARG A 84 -7.26 -0.13 5.66
N ASP A 85 -6.65 0.54 4.69
CA ASP A 85 -5.85 1.74 4.96
C ASP A 85 -6.74 2.89 5.46
N LEU A 86 -7.95 3.03 4.94
CA LEU A 86 -8.92 4.02 5.43
C LEU A 86 -9.35 3.74 6.87
N THR A 87 -9.60 2.48 7.23
CA THR A 87 -9.98 2.12 8.61
C THR A 87 -8.85 2.37 9.60
N ILE A 88 -7.60 2.02 9.24
CA ILE A 88 -6.41 2.35 10.04
C ILE A 88 -6.27 3.87 10.17
N GLY A 89 -6.38 4.61 9.06
CA GLY A 89 -6.26 6.06 9.04
C GLY A 89 -7.28 6.76 9.93
N LEU A 90 -8.55 6.35 9.87
CA LEU A 90 -9.62 6.89 10.72
C LEU A 90 -9.38 6.56 12.20
N ALA A 91 -8.96 5.33 12.52
CA ALA A 91 -8.68 4.93 13.90
C ALA A 91 -7.48 5.70 14.49
N VAL A 92 -6.38 5.81 13.75
CA VAL A 92 -5.20 6.62 14.14
C VAL A 92 -5.61 8.10 14.29
N GLY A 93 -6.40 8.63 13.38
CA GLY A 93 -6.85 10.03 13.40
C GLY A 93 -7.70 10.35 14.62
N LYS A 94 -8.63 9.45 14.96
CA LYS A 94 -9.48 9.58 16.15
C LYS A 94 -8.67 9.49 17.44
N LEU A 95 -7.76 8.52 17.55
CA LEU A 95 -6.91 8.38 18.74
C LEU A 95 -5.95 9.56 18.92
N ALA A 96 -5.37 10.06 17.82
CA ALA A 96 -4.53 11.25 17.84
C ALA A 96 -5.34 12.52 18.18
N TYR A 97 -6.61 12.60 17.77
CA TYR A 97 -7.49 13.70 18.16
C TYR A 97 -7.77 13.69 19.67
N ASP A 98 -8.00 12.52 20.26
CA ASP A 98 -8.28 12.31 21.70
C ASP A 98 -7.03 12.38 22.60
N PHE A 99 -5.85 12.76 22.07
CA PHE A 99 -4.56 12.76 22.80
C PHE A 99 -4.13 11.39 23.35
N LYS A 100 -4.65 10.30 22.78
CA LYS A 100 -4.30 8.92 23.13
C LYS A 100 -3.05 8.47 22.37
N LEU A 101 -1.91 9.07 22.70
CA LEU A 101 -0.66 8.93 21.94
C LEU A 101 -0.12 7.50 21.96
N ARG A 102 -0.15 6.82 23.11
CA ARG A 102 0.31 5.43 23.24
C ARG A 102 -0.53 4.46 22.44
N GLU A 103 -1.84 4.62 22.46
CA GLU A 103 -2.77 3.80 21.67
C GLU A 103 -2.59 4.06 20.18
N THR A 104 -2.39 5.33 19.80
CA THR A 104 -2.06 5.72 18.43
C THR A 104 -0.78 5.02 17.96
N GLY A 105 0.29 5.08 18.76
CA GLY A 105 1.56 4.43 18.48
C GLY A 105 1.44 2.90 18.40
N THR A 106 0.68 2.28 19.32
CA THR A 106 0.44 0.84 19.32
C THR A 106 -0.27 0.38 18.05
N LEU A 107 -1.30 1.11 17.63
CA LEU A 107 -2.02 0.82 16.39
C LEU A 107 -1.10 0.98 15.17
N LEU A 108 -0.28 2.02 15.14
CA LEU A 108 0.67 2.30 14.06
C LEU A 108 1.74 1.20 13.96
N LEU A 109 2.29 0.77 15.09
CA LEU A 109 3.25 -0.34 15.17
C LEU A 109 2.60 -1.67 14.78
N SER A 110 1.32 -1.91 15.11
CA SER A 110 0.61 -3.10 14.63
C SER A 110 0.44 -3.10 13.11
N GLY A 111 0.24 -1.92 12.50
CA GLY A 111 0.15 -1.74 11.05
C GLY A 111 1.48 -1.98 10.32
N MET A 112 2.62 -1.92 11.02
CA MET A 112 3.94 -2.19 10.41
C MET A 112 4.07 -3.61 9.85
N VAL A 113 3.28 -4.57 10.36
CA VAL A 113 3.22 -5.92 9.79
C VAL A 113 2.75 -5.87 8.34
N LEU A 114 1.74 -5.04 8.04
CA LEU A 114 1.22 -4.86 6.68
C LEU A 114 2.27 -4.17 5.80
N CYS A 115 2.93 -3.13 6.31
CA CYS A 115 4.01 -2.47 5.57
C CYS A 115 5.18 -3.41 5.25
N ALA A 116 5.53 -4.32 6.16
CA ALA A 116 6.59 -5.31 5.92
C ALA A 116 6.20 -6.29 4.81
N VAL A 117 4.94 -6.75 4.79
CA VAL A 117 4.41 -7.60 3.71
C VAL A 117 4.38 -6.84 2.39
N ASP A 118 3.90 -5.60 2.38
CA ASP A 118 3.83 -4.77 1.17
C ASP A 118 5.24 -4.51 0.58
N VAL A 119 6.24 -4.20 1.43
CA VAL A 119 7.65 -4.05 0.99
C VAL A 119 8.21 -5.36 0.44
N TYR A 120 7.91 -6.50 1.08
CA TYR A 120 8.38 -7.81 0.64
C TYR A 120 7.82 -8.18 -0.74
N GLU A 121 6.52 -7.97 -0.97
CA GLU A 121 5.89 -8.24 -2.27
C GLU A 121 6.41 -7.29 -3.35
N VAL A 122 6.58 -5.99 -3.05
CA VAL A 122 7.18 -5.03 -3.99
C VAL A 122 8.63 -5.39 -4.32
N PHE A 123 9.40 -5.86 -3.33
CA PHE A 123 10.76 -6.34 -3.56
C PHE A 123 10.79 -7.54 -4.52
N ARG A 124 9.87 -8.49 -4.34
CA ARG A 124 9.76 -9.67 -5.19
C ARG A 124 9.33 -9.35 -6.62
N LEU A 125 8.43 -8.37 -6.80
CA LEU A 125 7.79 -8.08 -8.09
C LEU A 125 8.48 -6.97 -8.90
N ARG A 126 8.96 -5.90 -8.25
CA ARG A 126 9.55 -4.71 -8.91
C ARG A 126 11.04 -4.54 -8.64
N GLY A 127 11.62 -5.36 -7.76
CA GLY A 127 13.04 -5.34 -7.45
C GLY A 127 13.46 -4.28 -6.41
N PRO A 128 14.78 -4.19 -6.14
CA PRO A 128 15.31 -3.51 -4.96
C PRO A 128 15.13 -1.99 -4.95
N LYS A 129 15.05 -1.35 -6.13
CA LYS A 129 14.93 0.12 -6.23
C LYS A 129 13.57 0.64 -5.76
N TRP A 130 12.49 -0.10 -6.04
CA TRP A 130 11.15 0.29 -5.60
C TRP A 130 10.93 -0.10 -4.14
N ALA A 131 11.41 -1.28 -3.75
CA ALA A 131 11.32 -1.74 -2.36
C ALA A 131 12.00 -0.80 -1.37
N SER A 132 13.14 -0.20 -1.73
CA SER A 132 13.84 0.73 -0.84
C SER A 132 13.02 1.99 -0.55
N VAL A 133 12.26 2.50 -1.52
CA VAL A 133 11.37 3.66 -1.32
C VAL A 133 10.28 3.34 -0.30
N PHE A 134 9.62 2.20 -0.45
CA PHE A 134 8.60 1.75 0.52
C PHE A 134 9.21 1.43 1.89
N ALA A 135 10.41 0.87 1.93
CA ALA A 135 11.12 0.58 3.18
C ALA A 135 11.49 1.87 3.94
N VAL A 136 11.90 2.93 3.24
CA VAL A 136 12.17 4.24 3.87
C VAL A 136 10.88 4.83 4.44
N ALA A 137 9.78 4.81 3.68
CA ALA A 137 8.49 5.29 4.16
C ALA A 137 8.01 4.51 5.40
N ALA A 138 8.11 3.18 5.35
CA ALA A 138 7.80 2.31 6.47
C ALA A 138 8.71 2.60 7.69
N GLY A 139 9.99 2.86 7.47
CA GLY A 139 10.94 3.24 8.52
C GLY A 139 10.57 4.55 9.22
N VAL A 140 10.07 5.54 8.47
CA VAL A 140 9.57 6.80 9.05
C VAL A 140 8.34 6.54 9.92
N TRP A 141 7.38 5.75 9.44
CA TRP A 141 6.20 5.37 10.23
C TRP A 141 6.56 4.55 11.48
N LEU A 142 7.52 3.62 11.37
CA LEU A 142 8.05 2.87 12.51
C LEU A 142 8.65 3.80 13.57
N GLY A 143 9.46 4.77 13.16
CA GLY A 143 10.04 5.76 14.05
C GLY A 143 8.98 6.61 14.76
N ILE A 144 7.95 7.03 14.03
CA ILE A 144 6.82 7.78 14.60
C ILE A 144 6.04 6.92 15.60
N GLY A 145 5.73 5.67 15.24
CA GLY A 145 5.01 4.74 16.11
C GLY A 145 5.77 4.41 17.39
N ALA A 146 7.08 4.14 17.29
CA ALA A 146 7.92 3.87 18.45
C ALA A 146 8.00 5.08 19.40
N GLY A 147 8.13 6.29 18.86
CA GLY A 147 8.15 7.50 19.66
C GLY A 147 6.80 7.85 20.30
N LEU A 148 5.68 7.52 19.65
CA LEU A 148 4.33 7.64 20.21
C LEU A 148 4.06 6.68 21.38
N VAL A 149 4.69 5.49 21.38
CA VAL A 149 4.55 4.53 22.49
C VAL A 149 5.43 4.90 23.69
N GLN A 150 6.58 5.54 23.42
CA GLN A 150 7.53 5.93 24.46
C GLN A 150 7.21 7.29 25.11
N SER A 151 6.27 8.06 24.55
CA SER A 151 5.75 9.31 25.14
C SER A 151 4.66 9.06 26.19
#